data_AF-A0A928ZXG5-F1
#
_entry.id   AF-A0A928ZXG5-F1
#
_cell.length_a   1.000
_cell.length_b   1.000
_cell.length_c   1.000
_cell.angle_alpha   90.00
_cell.angle_beta   90.00
_cell.angle_gamma   90.00
#
_symmetry.space_group_name_H-M   'P 1'
#
loop_
_entity.id
_entity.type
_entity.pdbx_description
1 polymer ?
#
loop_
_entity_poly.entity_id
_entity_poly.type
_entity_poly.pdbx_seq_one_letter_code
_entity_poly.pdbx_strand_id
1 'polypeptide(L)'
;MSTSKPTETPASEPPRLGPTAAPLGASDLSRPDWIDSWEPRDDKTWGFDNFELRPVSNGPFAHILRVHYPAGAASPSVSRQTEAPLGGAQFYGDLFLPAQTQLRLSYYIRFAEGFNFVKGGKLPGLFGGAGASGGHIPNGTDGFSTRLMWRQNGQGEVYAYLPTSKSYGTSIGRGTWQFQPGIWYKLEQEVKLNTPHLANGQIRIWVNDSLVLEQGELSFRTTDTLQIDGVFFSTFFGGGDPSWATPQDTYIDFANFSVTAAH
;
A
#
# COMPACT_ATOMS: atom_id res chain seq x y z
N MET A 1 -56.31 -10.75 20.53
CA MET A 1 -55.19 -10.03 19.89
C MET A 1 -53.91 -10.51 20.57
N SER A 2 -53.14 -11.39 19.92
CA SER A 2 -51.89 -11.93 20.46
C SER A 2 -50.75 -11.38 19.60
N THR A 3 -49.89 -10.56 20.21
CA THR A 3 -48.74 -9.94 19.55
C THR A 3 -47.55 -10.89 19.57
N SER A 4 -47.17 -11.43 18.41
CA SER A 4 -45.91 -12.18 18.24
C SER A 4 -44.73 -11.21 18.25
N LYS A 5 -43.73 -11.50 19.09
CA LYS A 5 -42.42 -10.84 19.06
C LYS A 5 -41.61 -11.31 17.84
N PRO A 6 -40.83 -10.45 17.17
CA PRO A 6 -39.93 -10.89 16.11
C PRO A 6 -38.73 -11.64 16.70
N THR A 7 -38.37 -12.76 16.09
CA THR A 7 -37.16 -13.52 16.40
C THR A 7 -35.96 -12.79 15.82
N GLU A 8 -35.05 -12.31 16.67
CA GLU A 8 -33.74 -11.79 16.23
C GLU A 8 -32.87 -12.93 15.73
N THR A 9 -32.42 -12.83 14.48
CA THR A 9 -31.39 -13.69 13.89
C THR A 9 -30.05 -13.36 14.57
N PRO A 10 -29.26 -14.35 15.04
CA PRO A 10 -27.96 -14.05 15.63
C PRO A 10 -27.04 -13.45 14.55
N ALA A 11 -26.42 -12.32 14.88
CA ALA A 11 -25.35 -11.76 14.06
C ALA A 11 -24.20 -12.79 13.97
N SER A 12 -23.75 -13.08 12.75
CA SER A 12 -22.57 -13.92 12.51
C SER A 12 -21.35 -13.30 13.17
N GLU A 13 -20.69 -14.04 14.07
CA GLU A 13 -19.42 -13.66 14.69
C GLU A 13 -18.39 -13.39 13.58
N PRO A 14 -17.64 -12.27 13.60
CA PRO A 14 -16.58 -12.02 12.63
C PRO A 14 -15.52 -13.13 12.72
N PRO A 15 -14.93 -13.56 11.60
CA PRO A 15 -13.97 -14.65 11.60
C PRO A 15 -12.78 -14.30 12.50
N ARG A 16 -12.52 -15.15 13.50
CA ARG A 16 -11.30 -15.05 14.32
C ARG A 16 -10.10 -15.28 13.42
N LEU A 17 -9.17 -14.32 13.41
CA LEU A 17 -7.87 -14.49 12.79
C LEU A 17 -7.20 -15.72 13.44
N GLY A 18 -6.86 -16.72 12.61
CA GLY A 18 -6.09 -17.88 13.04
C GLY A 18 -4.69 -17.48 13.54
N PRO A 19 -3.91 -18.41 14.10
CA PRO A 19 -2.54 -18.13 14.55
C PRO A 19 -1.73 -17.47 13.43
N THR A 20 -1.11 -16.33 13.74
CA THR A 20 -0.33 -15.54 12.78
C THR A 20 0.86 -16.37 12.31
N ALA A 21 0.94 -16.65 11.00
CA ALA A 21 2.11 -17.29 10.41
C ALA A 21 3.38 -16.47 10.70
N ALA A 22 4.52 -17.14 10.87
CA ALA A 22 5.79 -16.44 10.99
C ALA A 22 6.03 -15.57 9.73
N PRO A 23 6.55 -14.34 9.88
CA PRO A 23 6.81 -13.48 8.73
C PRO A 23 7.87 -14.09 7.81
N LEU A 24 7.62 -14.04 6.51
CA LEU A 24 8.60 -14.35 5.47
C LEU A 24 9.69 -13.26 5.39
N GLY A 25 9.33 -12.04 5.77
CA GLY A 25 10.23 -10.91 5.93
C GLY A 25 9.64 -9.93 6.93
N ALA A 26 10.47 -9.36 7.80
CA ALA A 26 10.05 -8.33 8.75
C ALA A 26 11.18 -7.33 8.95
N SER A 27 10.82 -6.06 9.10
CA SER A 27 11.76 -4.98 9.41
C SER A 27 11.11 -4.03 10.40
N ASP A 28 11.66 -4.02 11.61
CA ASP A 28 11.35 -3.02 12.64
C ASP A 28 12.11 -1.70 12.42
N LEU A 29 12.90 -1.63 11.34
CA LEU A 29 13.72 -0.49 10.95
C LEU A 29 14.78 -0.14 12.01
N SER A 30 15.18 -1.08 12.87
CA SER A 30 16.21 -0.83 13.89
C SER A 30 17.64 -0.78 13.35
N ARG A 31 17.87 -1.29 12.13
CA ARG A 31 19.18 -1.33 11.51
C ARG A 31 19.33 -0.27 10.41
N PRO A 32 20.48 0.40 10.31
CA PRO A 32 20.70 1.42 9.27
C PRO A 32 20.72 0.85 7.86
N ASP A 33 21.08 -0.43 7.71
CA ASP A 33 21.08 -1.21 6.47
C ASP A 33 19.75 -1.98 6.24
N TRP A 34 18.64 -1.55 6.86
CA TRP A 34 17.34 -2.22 6.74
C TRP A 34 16.90 -2.42 5.29
N ILE A 35 17.32 -1.56 4.38
CA ILE A 35 16.93 -1.62 2.97
C ILE A 35 17.60 -2.78 2.23
N ASP A 36 18.79 -3.21 2.68
CA ASP A 36 19.50 -4.33 2.04
C ASP A 36 18.72 -5.63 2.20
N SER A 37 17.97 -5.78 3.30
CA SER A 37 17.09 -6.93 3.51
C SER A 37 15.82 -6.90 2.65
N TRP A 38 15.55 -5.78 1.96
CA TRP A 38 14.43 -5.65 1.03
C TRP A 38 14.80 -6.01 -0.40
N GLU A 39 16.09 -6.16 -0.71
CA GLU A 39 16.58 -6.45 -2.06
C GLU A 39 15.94 -5.49 -3.09
N PRO A 40 16.20 -4.17 -2.98
CA PRO A 40 15.60 -3.20 -3.88
C PRO A 40 16.10 -3.44 -5.31
N ARG A 41 15.19 -3.49 -6.27
CA ARG A 41 15.57 -3.51 -7.69
C ARG A 41 16.26 -2.19 -8.06
N ASP A 42 17.40 -2.30 -8.72
CA ASP A 42 18.20 -1.14 -9.14
C ASP A 42 17.43 -0.27 -10.15
N ASP A 43 16.64 -0.89 -11.02
CA ASP A 43 15.78 -0.18 -11.94
C ASP A 43 14.50 0.28 -11.23
N LYS A 44 14.15 1.56 -11.40
CA LYS A 44 12.92 2.22 -10.88
C LYS A 44 12.95 2.62 -9.40
N THR A 45 14.14 2.76 -8.83
CA THR A 45 14.38 3.32 -7.50
C THR A 45 14.66 4.83 -7.55
N TRP A 46 14.08 5.61 -6.63
CA TRP A 46 14.36 7.04 -6.47
C TRP A 46 13.95 7.57 -5.08
N GLY A 47 14.50 8.74 -4.70
CA GLY A 47 14.03 9.52 -3.56
C GLY A 47 14.52 9.05 -2.19
N PHE A 48 15.60 8.26 -2.13
CA PHE A 48 16.16 7.83 -0.84
C PHE A 48 16.72 8.99 -0.02
N ASP A 49 17.08 10.11 -0.65
CA ASP A 49 17.46 11.33 0.08
C ASP A 49 16.30 11.92 0.91
N ASN A 50 15.04 11.54 0.61
CA ASN A 50 13.87 11.93 1.39
C ASN A 50 13.62 10.98 2.57
N PHE A 51 14.43 9.94 2.76
CA PHE A 51 14.34 9.02 3.89
C PHE A 51 15.17 9.51 5.07
N GLU A 52 14.52 9.54 6.22
CA GLU A 52 15.16 9.76 7.51
C GLU A 52 14.81 8.59 8.43
N LEU A 53 15.80 7.75 8.74
CA LEU A 53 15.64 6.73 9.76
C LEU A 53 15.80 7.36 11.14
N ARG A 54 14.75 7.30 11.97
CA ARG A 54 14.72 8.01 13.25
C ARG A 54 14.52 7.05 14.42
N PRO A 55 15.42 7.05 15.41
CA PRO A 55 15.08 6.52 16.72
C PRO A 55 14.02 7.43 17.37
N VAL A 56 13.03 6.81 18.00
CA VAL A 56 11.95 7.51 18.68
C VAL A 56 11.83 6.95 20.09
N SER A 57 11.99 7.82 21.09
CA SER A 57 11.92 7.45 22.51
C SER A 57 10.49 7.47 23.06
N ASN A 58 9.58 8.17 22.38
CA ASN A 58 8.20 8.36 22.78
C ASN A 58 7.28 7.88 21.65
N GLY A 59 6.64 6.73 21.86
CA GLY A 59 5.72 6.17 20.87
C GLY A 59 5.70 4.63 20.92
N PRO A 60 4.85 4.01 20.08
CA PRO A 60 4.69 2.56 20.04
C PRO A 60 5.86 1.82 19.35
N PHE A 61 6.79 2.55 18.71
CA PHE A 61 7.92 1.98 17.97
C PHE A 61 9.23 2.59 18.47
N ALA A 62 10.31 1.83 18.44
CA ALA A 62 11.65 2.31 18.76
C ALA A 62 12.31 3.04 17.58
N HIS A 63 11.94 2.67 16.35
CA HIS A 63 12.44 3.26 15.11
C HIS A 63 11.29 3.50 14.14
N ILE A 64 11.41 4.56 13.34
CA ILE A 64 10.51 4.88 12.25
C ILE A 64 11.30 5.29 11.01
N LEU A 65 10.75 5.02 9.84
CA LEU A 65 11.17 5.64 8.58
C LEU A 65 10.29 6.86 8.33
N ARG A 66 10.86 8.05 8.45
CA ARG A 66 10.20 9.29 8.05
C ARG A 66 10.50 9.58 6.59
N VAL A 67 9.46 9.86 5.82
CA VAL A 67 9.58 10.28 4.42
C VAL A 67 9.21 11.74 4.29
N HIS A 68 10.08 12.55 3.70
CA HIS A 68 9.87 13.99 3.48
C HIS A 68 9.20 14.28 2.14
N TYR A 69 8.25 15.22 2.17
CA TYR A 69 7.58 15.78 0.99
C TYR A 69 7.71 17.31 1.08
N PRO A 70 8.64 17.92 0.33
CA PRO A 70 8.83 19.37 0.36
C PRO A 70 7.62 20.11 -0.21
N ALA A 71 7.43 21.37 0.19
CA ALA A 71 6.40 22.23 -0.40
C ALA A 71 6.56 22.29 -1.94
N GLY A 72 5.45 22.19 -2.68
CA GLY A 72 5.42 22.11 -4.13
C GLY A 72 5.64 20.72 -4.72
N ALA A 73 6.04 19.73 -3.90
CA ALA A 73 6.29 18.38 -4.39
C ALA A 73 4.99 17.67 -4.81
N ALA A 74 5.06 17.01 -5.97
CA ALA A 74 4.02 16.14 -6.51
C ALA A 74 4.67 14.86 -7.08
N SER A 75 4.19 14.36 -8.23
CA SER A 75 4.78 13.20 -8.88
C SER A 75 6.17 13.55 -9.44
N PRO A 76 7.05 12.56 -9.69
CA PRO A 76 8.34 12.82 -10.32
C PRO A 76 8.21 13.54 -11.68
N SER A 77 7.14 13.27 -12.44
CA SER A 77 6.88 13.97 -13.70
C SER A 77 6.52 15.44 -13.50
N VAL A 78 5.67 15.75 -12.53
CA VAL A 78 5.31 17.15 -12.21
C VAL A 78 6.50 17.91 -11.64
N SER A 79 7.29 17.26 -10.78
CA SER A 79 8.51 17.85 -10.21
C SER A 79 9.49 18.27 -11.31
N ARG A 80 9.72 17.40 -12.31
CA ARG A 80 10.52 17.75 -13.49
C ARG A 80 9.91 18.85 -14.35
N GLN A 81 8.59 18.84 -14.55
CA GLN A 81 7.91 19.84 -15.38
C GLN A 81 7.93 21.24 -14.77
N THR A 82 7.89 21.32 -13.44
CA THR A 82 7.75 22.58 -12.70
C THR A 82 9.03 23.02 -12.00
N GLU A 83 10.10 22.24 -12.10
CA GLU A 83 11.36 22.42 -11.36
C GLU A 83 11.16 22.42 -9.82
N ALA A 84 10.05 21.84 -9.35
CA ALA A 84 9.78 21.65 -7.93
C ALA A 84 10.68 20.53 -7.35
N PRO A 85 11.02 20.60 -6.05
CA PRO A 85 11.76 19.54 -5.38
C PRO A 85 11.02 18.20 -5.42
N LEU A 86 11.78 17.11 -5.53
CA LEU A 86 11.24 15.75 -5.49
C LEU A 86 10.86 15.39 -4.05
N GLY A 87 9.59 15.03 -3.83
CA GLY A 87 9.10 14.56 -2.53
C GLY A 87 8.71 13.09 -2.56
N GLY A 88 8.93 12.41 -1.44
CA GLY A 88 8.65 10.98 -1.34
C GLY A 88 9.76 10.09 -1.90
N ALA A 89 9.45 8.81 -2.07
CA ALA A 89 10.41 7.83 -2.56
C ALA A 89 9.71 6.63 -3.20
N GLN A 90 10.50 5.83 -3.92
CA GLN A 90 10.02 4.61 -4.54
C GLN A 90 11.13 3.57 -4.70
N PHE A 91 10.78 2.30 -4.51
CA PHE A 91 11.56 1.14 -4.92
C PHE A 91 10.67 -0.12 -4.95
N TYR A 92 11.13 -1.17 -5.62
CA TYR A 92 10.53 -2.50 -5.57
C TYR A 92 11.44 -3.38 -4.72
N GLY A 93 10.95 -3.86 -3.57
CA GLY A 93 11.70 -4.77 -2.72
C GLY A 93 11.19 -6.21 -2.87
N ASP A 94 12.04 -7.09 -3.39
CA ASP A 94 11.74 -8.51 -3.61
C ASP A 94 11.82 -9.34 -2.32
N LEU A 95 12.47 -8.81 -1.27
CA LEU A 95 12.51 -9.39 0.08
C LEU A 95 13.00 -10.86 0.13
N PHE A 96 13.79 -11.30 -0.87
CA PHE A 96 14.21 -12.69 -1.06
C PHE A 96 13.05 -13.70 -0.99
N LEU A 97 11.85 -13.30 -1.40
CA LEU A 97 10.65 -14.12 -1.23
C LEU A 97 10.67 -15.34 -2.17
N PRO A 98 10.29 -16.53 -1.68
CA PRO A 98 9.93 -17.63 -2.56
C PRO A 98 8.61 -17.30 -3.26
N ALA A 99 8.30 -17.97 -4.36
CA ALA A 99 7.05 -17.78 -5.11
C ALA A 99 5.79 -17.76 -4.22
N GLN A 100 4.98 -16.70 -4.33
CA GLN A 100 3.74 -16.53 -3.55
C GLN A 100 2.53 -16.32 -4.46
N THR A 101 1.49 -17.13 -4.28
CA THR A 101 0.17 -16.89 -4.86
C THR A 101 -0.76 -16.14 -3.91
N GLN A 102 -0.42 -16.06 -2.63
CA GLN A 102 -1.15 -15.31 -1.62
C GLN A 102 -0.16 -14.74 -0.60
N LEU A 103 -0.21 -13.43 -0.37
CA LEU A 103 0.73 -12.75 0.53
C LEU A 103 0.01 -11.64 1.28
N ARG A 104 0.39 -11.44 2.54
CA ARG A 104 -0.07 -10.32 3.35
C ARG A 104 1.08 -9.40 3.71
N LEU A 105 0.93 -8.12 3.37
CA LEU A 105 1.77 -7.01 3.80
C LEU A 105 1.11 -6.31 4.99
N SER A 106 1.87 -6.04 6.05
CA SER A 106 1.47 -5.21 7.19
C SER A 106 2.51 -4.13 7.43
N TYR A 107 2.06 -2.92 7.77
CA TYR A 107 2.91 -1.84 8.25
C TYR A 107 2.10 -0.80 9.02
N TYR A 108 2.79 0.01 9.81
CA TYR A 108 2.19 1.17 10.46
C TYR A 108 2.49 2.43 9.67
N ILE A 109 1.51 3.34 9.65
CA ILE A 109 1.61 4.62 8.97
C ILE A 109 1.05 5.74 9.85
N ARG A 110 1.71 6.90 9.82
CA ARG A 110 1.19 8.15 10.40
C ARG A 110 1.49 9.31 9.47
N PHE A 111 0.44 10.01 9.06
CA PHE A 111 0.56 11.31 8.40
C PHE A 111 0.91 12.37 9.46
N ALA A 112 1.81 13.31 9.15
CA ALA A 112 2.16 14.39 10.07
C ALA A 112 0.93 15.17 10.54
N GLU A 113 1.00 15.82 11.71
CA GLU A 113 -0.08 16.72 12.14
C GLU A 113 -0.29 17.84 11.11
N GLY A 114 -1.56 18.19 10.85
CA GLY A 114 -1.89 19.19 9.82
C GLY A 114 -1.62 18.76 8.38
N PHE A 115 -1.36 17.47 8.11
CA PHE A 115 -1.14 16.95 6.76
C PHE A 115 -2.29 17.35 5.81
N ASN A 116 -1.94 18.08 4.75
CA ASN A 116 -2.88 18.42 3.70
C ASN A 116 -2.91 17.30 2.65
N PHE A 117 -4.01 16.56 2.58
CA PHE A 117 -4.14 15.43 1.64
C PHE A 117 -4.21 15.86 0.16
N VAL A 118 -4.43 17.15 -0.12
CA VAL A 118 -4.61 17.71 -1.47
C VAL A 118 -5.59 16.86 -2.27
N LYS A 119 -5.16 16.23 -3.37
CA LYS A 119 -5.98 15.34 -4.21
C LYS A 119 -5.68 13.86 -3.97
N GLY A 120 -4.60 13.56 -3.28
CA GLY A 120 -4.16 12.20 -2.98
C GLY A 120 -2.68 11.95 -3.23
N GLY A 121 -2.28 10.71 -3.01
CA GLY A 121 -0.91 10.25 -3.23
C GLY A 121 -0.77 8.75 -3.01
N LYS A 122 0.42 8.21 -3.28
CA LYS A 122 0.68 6.78 -3.26
C LYS A 122 1.16 6.30 -1.90
N LEU A 123 0.84 5.07 -1.57
CA LEU A 123 1.33 4.34 -0.40
C LEU A 123 1.80 2.94 -0.82
N PRO A 124 2.68 2.32 -0.01
CA PRO A 124 3.18 0.97 -0.27
C PRO A 124 2.07 -0.07 -0.46
N GLY A 125 2.31 -1.04 -1.33
CA GLY A 125 1.45 -2.22 -1.52
C GLY A 125 2.21 -3.34 -2.23
N LEU A 126 1.54 -4.45 -2.53
CA LEU A 126 2.16 -5.63 -3.15
C LEU A 126 2.27 -5.52 -4.67
N PHE A 127 3.25 -6.20 -5.26
CA PHE A 127 3.42 -6.30 -6.71
C PHE A 127 3.92 -7.68 -7.16
N GLY A 128 3.88 -7.90 -8.46
CA GLY A 128 4.48 -9.07 -9.12
C GLY A 128 4.95 -8.73 -10.54
N GLY A 129 5.88 -9.51 -11.05
CA GLY A 129 6.52 -9.31 -12.35
C GLY A 129 7.22 -7.96 -12.43
N ALA A 130 7.00 -7.22 -13.53
CA ALA A 130 7.62 -5.92 -13.74
C ALA A 130 7.08 -4.78 -12.84
N GLY A 131 6.04 -5.04 -12.03
CA GLY A 131 5.43 -4.04 -11.17
C GLY A 131 4.73 -2.91 -11.95
N ALA A 132 3.55 -3.19 -12.50
CA ALA A 132 2.85 -2.26 -13.40
C ALA A 132 2.56 -0.89 -12.76
N SER A 133 2.92 0.21 -13.44
CA SER A 133 2.74 1.58 -12.95
C SER A 133 2.78 2.62 -14.10
N GLY A 134 2.65 3.91 -13.79
CA GLY A 134 2.90 4.99 -14.76
C GLY A 134 1.91 5.10 -15.93
N GLY A 135 0.82 4.33 -15.94
CA GLY A 135 -0.11 4.25 -17.08
C GLY A 135 0.11 3.04 -17.98
N HIS A 136 1.13 2.22 -17.70
CA HIS A 136 1.30 0.91 -18.33
C HIS A 136 0.25 -0.07 -17.78
N ILE A 137 -0.70 -0.46 -18.62
CA ILE A 137 -1.71 -1.47 -18.27
C ILE A 137 -1.11 -2.85 -18.51
N PRO A 138 -1.03 -3.72 -17.47
CA PRO A 138 -0.47 -5.05 -17.65
C PRO A 138 -1.37 -5.95 -18.48
N ASN A 139 -0.82 -6.97 -19.12
CA ASN A 139 -1.55 -7.93 -19.96
C ASN A 139 -1.87 -9.25 -19.24
N GLY A 140 -1.41 -9.41 -17.99
CA GLY A 140 -1.62 -10.60 -17.16
C GLY A 140 -0.46 -11.60 -17.20
N THR A 141 0.59 -11.33 -17.96
CA THR A 141 1.85 -12.09 -17.94
C THR A 141 3.05 -11.25 -17.54
N ASP A 142 2.97 -9.92 -17.69
CA ASP A 142 4.08 -8.99 -17.49
C ASP A 142 4.18 -8.41 -16.07
N GLY A 143 3.08 -8.34 -15.33
CA GLY A 143 3.09 -7.93 -13.92
C GLY A 143 1.76 -7.41 -13.41
N PHE A 144 1.76 -6.97 -12.16
CA PHE A 144 0.66 -6.21 -11.56
C PHE A 144 1.20 -5.35 -10.41
N SER A 145 0.40 -4.39 -9.94
CA SER A 145 0.66 -3.74 -8.65
C SER A 145 -0.64 -3.43 -7.92
N THR A 146 -0.58 -3.40 -6.60
CA THR A 146 -1.74 -3.18 -5.71
C THR A 146 -1.43 -2.12 -4.66
N ARG A 147 -0.68 -1.08 -5.02
CA ARG A 147 -0.39 0.06 -4.13
C ARG A 147 -1.65 0.62 -3.50
N LEU A 148 -1.51 1.20 -2.32
CA LEU A 148 -2.57 1.98 -1.70
C LEU A 148 -2.47 3.45 -2.13
N MET A 149 -3.53 4.19 -1.87
CA MET A 149 -3.55 5.64 -2.01
C MET A 149 -4.27 6.29 -0.85
N TRP A 150 -3.82 7.49 -0.49
CA TRP A 150 -4.70 8.47 0.13
C TRP A 150 -5.35 9.34 -0.94
N ARG A 151 -6.48 9.94 -0.59
CA ARG A 151 -7.27 10.88 -1.38
C ARG A 151 -7.66 12.08 -0.54
N GLN A 152 -8.42 12.99 -1.15
CA GLN A 152 -9.06 14.11 -0.45
C GLN A 152 -9.70 13.67 0.87
N ASN A 153 -9.53 14.53 1.88
CA ASN A 153 -10.04 14.32 3.22
C ASN A 153 -9.54 13.01 3.87
N GLY A 154 -8.39 12.49 3.46
CA GLY A 154 -7.79 11.29 4.03
C GLY A 154 -8.46 9.99 3.62
N GLN A 155 -9.38 9.98 2.65
CA GLN A 155 -9.97 8.72 2.15
C GLN A 155 -8.88 7.78 1.64
N GLY A 156 -8.93 6.51 2.03
CA GLY A 156 -8.05 5.49 1.50
C GLY A 156 -8.67 4.76 0.31
N GLU A 157 -7.84 4.20 -0.57
CA GLU A 157 -8.25 3.25 -1.61
C GLU A 157 -7.11 2.26 -1.92
N VAL A 158 -7.47 1.11 -2.50
CA VAL A 158 -6.52 0.31 -3.27
C VAL A 158 -6.44 0.90 -4.67
N TYR A 159 -5.23 1.06 -5.18
CA TYR A 159 -4.96 1.57 -6.52
C TYR A 159 -4.20 0.51 -7.35
N ALA A 160 -4.98 -0.38 -7.96
CA ALA A 160 -4.45 -1.60 -8.58
C ALA A 160 -4.24 -1.43 -10.09
N TYR A 161 -3.07 -1.82 -10.59
CA TYR A 161 -2.85 -2.04 -12.03
C TYR A 161 -3.06 -3.51 -12.33
N LEU A 162 -4.18 -3.82 -12.99
CA LEU A 162 -4.59 -5.15 -13.40
C LEU A 162 -4.90 -5.15 -14.90
N PRO A 163 -4.98 -6.32 -15.56
CA PRO A 163 -5.36 -6.41 -16.98
C PRO A 163 -6.72 -5.79 -17.32
N THR A 164 -7.59 -5.59 -16.33
CA THR A 164 -8.90 -4.95 -16.51
C THR A 164 -8.85 -3.43 -16.38
N SER A 165 -7.72 -2.85 -15.97
CA SER A 165 -7.50 -1.40 -15.90
C SER A 165 -7.59 -0.77 -17.30
N LYS A 166 -7.93 0.53 -17.36
CA LYS A 166 -8.22 1.23 -18.63
C LYS A 166 -7.07 2.11 -19.11
N SER A 167 -6.69 3.09 -18.29
CA SER A 167 -5.63 4.06 -18.64
C SER A 167 -4.61 4.24 -17.53
N TYR A 168 -5.06 4.09 -16.28
CA TYR A 168 -4.22 4.06 -15.09
C TYR A 168 -4.75 3.00 -14.13
N GLY A 169 -4.19 2.92 -12.92
CA GLY A 169 -4.67 2.00 -11.90
C GLY A 169 -6.15 2.20 -11.59
N THR A 170 -6.82 1.09 -11.31
CA THR A 170 -8.22 1.01 -10.89
C THR A 170 -8.32 1.37 -9.41
N SER A 171 -9.19 2.32 -9.09
CA SER A 171 -9.55 2.68 -7.71
C SER A 171 -10.56 1.67 -7.18
N ILE A 172 -10.21 0.96 -6.10
CA ILE A 172 -11.06 -0.05 -5.45
C ILE A 172 -11.26 0.36 -3.98
N GLY A 173 -12.51 0.38 -3.53
CA GLY A 173 -12.85 0.65 -2.13
C GLY A 173 -12.54 2.08 -1.66
N ARG A 174 -12.57 3.09 -2.54
CA ARG A 174 -12.31 4.48 -2.13
C ARG A 174 -13.26 4.90 -1.02
N GLY A 175 -12.68 5.38 0.08
CA GLY A 175 -13.41 5.94 1.20
C GLY A 175 -14.05 4.89 2.11
N THR A 176 -13.78 3.60 1.92
CA THR A 176 -14.20 2.59 2.91
C THR A 176 -13.38 2.65 4.21
N TRP A 177 -12.26 3.39 4.20
CA TRP A 177 -11.57 3.89 5.39
C TRP A 177 -11.05 5.32 5.17
N GLN A 178 -10.71 5.98 6.27
CA GLN A 178 -10.24 7.36 6.27
C GLN A 178 -9.10 7.55 7.28
N PHE A 179 -8.02 8.20 6.83
CA PHE A 179 -6.89 8.61 7.65
C PHE A 179 -7.14 9.96 8.30
N GLN A 180 -6.71 10.09 9.54
CA GLN A 180 -6.63 11.36 10.25
C GLN A 180 -5.15 11.72 10.49
N PRO A 181 -4.73 12.96 10.20
CA PRO A 181 -3.39 13.44 10.51
C PRO A 181 -3.02 13.25 12.00
N GLY A 182 -1.76 12.96 12.28
CA GLY A 182 -1.22 12.80 13.64
C GLY A 182 -1.47 11.43 14.29
N ILE A 183 -2.27 10.55 13.68
CA ILE A 183 -2.64 9.24 14.25
C ILE A 183 -1.90 8.10 13.54
N TRP A 184 -1.46 7.11 14.32
CA TRP A 184 -0.92 5.85 13.80
C TRP A 184 -2.03 4.90 13.39
N TYR A 185 -1.89 4.30 12.20
CA TYR A 185 -2.75 3.25 11.69
C TYR A 185 -1.92 2.01 11.40
N LYS A 186 -2.39 0.84 11.82
CA LYS A 186 -1.92 -0.44 11.28
C LYS A 186 -2.68 -0.71 9.99
N LEU A 187 -1.96 -0.79 8.87
CA LEU A 187 -2.51 -1.21 7.59
C LEU A 187 -2.07 -2.63 7.28
N GLU A 188 -3.04 -3.47 6.89
CA GLU A 188 -2.76 -4.79 6.33
C GLU A 188 -3.41 -4.91 4.97
N GLN A 189 -2.65 -5.40 3.99
CA GLN A 189 -3.11 -5.75 2.67
C GLN A 189 -2.84 -7.23 2.43
N GLU A 190 -3.89 -7.99 2.15
CA GLU A 190 -3.77 -9.35 1.62
C GLU A 190 -4.13 -9.34 0.14
N VAL A 191 -3.28 -9.98 -0.66
CA VAL A 191 -3.53 -10.24 -2.08
C VAL A 191 -3.52 -11.74 -2.30
N LYS A 192 -4.57 -12.26 -2.94
CA LYS A 192 -4.65 -13.62 -3.45
C LYS A 192 -4.76 -13.58 -4.97
N LEU A 193 -3.76 -14.13 -5.65
CA LEU A 193 -3.77 -14.22 -7.11
C LEU A 193 -4.88 -15.17 -7.56
N ASN A 194 -5.41 -14.85 -8.73
CA ASN A 194 -6.40 -15.70 -9.37
C ASN A 194 -5.74 -16.96 -9.96
N THR A 195 -6.54 -18.02 -10.13
CA THR A 195 -6.22 -19.11 -11.03
C THR A 195 -6.13 -18.55 -12.45
N PRO A 196 -5.10 -18.87 -13.25
CA PRO A 196 -4.99 -18.39 -14.63
C PRO A 196 -6.31 -18.54 -15.40
N HIS A 197 -6.72 -17.46 -16.06
CA HIS A 197 -7.96 -17.35 -16.85
C HIS A 197 -9.30 -17.39 -16.08
N LEU A 198 -9.28 -17.49 -14.74
CA LEU A 198 -10.47 -17.32 -13.89
C LEU A 198 -10.38 -16.00 -13.13
N ALA A 199 -11.49 -15.26 -13.02
CA ALA A 199 -11.57 -14.05 -12.21
C ALA A 199 -11.95 -14.42 -10.77
N ASN A 200 -11.05 -15.08 -10.03
CA ASN A 200 -11.29 -15.53 -8.64
C ASN A 200 -10.21 -15.03 -7.65
N GLY A 201 -9.43 -14.04 -8.06
CA GLY A 201 -8.46 -13.37 -7.20
C GLY A 201 -9.14 -12.40 -6.23
N GLN A 202 -8.40 -11.99 -5.21
CA GLN A 202 -8.94 -11.21 -4.10
C GLN A 202 -7.92 -10.21 -3.55
N ILE A 203 -8.44 -9.05 -3.10
CA ILE A 203 -7.73 -8.11 -2.24
C ILE A 203 -8.56 -7.88 -0.98
N ARG A 204 -7.92 -7.94 0.18
CA ARG A 204 -8.50 -7.51 1.45
C ARG A 204 -7.64 -6.47 2.13
N ILE A 205 -8.29 -5.50 2.79
CA ILE A 205 -7.62 -4.46 3.57
C ILE A 205 -8.16 -4.45 4.99
N TRP A 206 -7.26 -4.42 5.96
CA TRP A 206 -7.57 -4.15 7.36
C TRP A 206 -6.92 -2.84 7.80
N VAL A 207 -7.65 -2.11 8.64
CA VAL A 207 -7.16 -0.90 9.31
C VAL A 207 -7.39 -1.09 10.80
N ASN A 208 -6.32 -1.07 11.60
CA ASN A 208 -6.38 -1.35 13.04
C ASN A 208 -7.16 -2.64 13.33
N ASP A 209 -6.75 -3.73 12.67
CA ASP A 209 -7.32 -5.08 12.79
C ASP A 209 -8.79 -5.23 12.32
N SER A 210 -9.43 -4.17 11.84
CA SER A 210 -10.79 -4.19 11.31
C SER A 210 -10.78 -4.33 9.79
N LEU A 211 -11.50 -5.32 9.23
CA LEU A 211 -11.65 -5.50 7.79
C LEU A 211 -12.48 -4.34 7.20
N VAL A 212 -11.86 -3.52 6.36
CA VAL A 212 -12.50 -2.33 5.75
C VAL A 212 -12.77 -2.48 4.25
N LEU A 213 -12.18 -3.50 3.62
CA LEU A 213 -12.39 -3.83 2.21
C LEU A 213 -12.16 -5.31 1.98
N GLU A 214 -13.09 -5.95 1.27
CA GLU A 214 -12.90 -7.27 0.66
C GLU A 214 -13.41 -7.19 -0.78
N GLN A 215 -12.49 -7.26 -1.74
CA GLN A 215 -12.80 -7.24 -3.17
C GLN A 215 -12.40 -8.58 -3.79
N GLY A 216 -13.39 -9.38 -4.20
CA GLY A 216 -13.19 -10.59 -5.00
C GLY A 216 -13.29 -10.33 -6.49
N GLU A 217 -13.35 -11.42 -7.26
CA GLU A 217 -13.56 -11.41 -8.71
C GLU A 217 -12.49 -10.64 -9.50
N LEU A 218 -11.26 -10.64 -9.00
CA LEU A 218 -10.14 -9.95 -9.63
C LEU A 218 -9.33 -10.90 -10.53
N SER A 219 -8.88 -10.38 -11.67
CA SER A 219 -7.93 -11.06 -12.54
C SER A 219 -6.60 -10.32 -12.46
N PHE A 220 -5.59 -10.94 -11.84
CA PHE A 220 -4.21 -10.45 -11.78
C PHE A 220 -3.36 -11.01 -12.92
N ARG A 221 -3.58 -12.29 -13.25
CA ARG A 221 -2.71 -13.05 -14.15
C ARG A 221 -3.46 -13.99 -15.09
N THR A 222 -2.81 -14.31 -16.19
CA THR A 222 -3.21 -15.33 -17.18
C THR A 222 -2.22 -16.47 -17.28
N THR A 223 -1.14 -16.45 -16.49
CA THR A 223 -0.11 -17.49 -16.41
C THR A 223 0.16 -17.84 -14.95
N ASP A 224 0.62 -19.06 -14.67
CA ASP A 224 1.03 -19.50 -13.33
C ASP A 224 2.45 -19.06 -12.97
N THR A 225 3.27 -18.65 -13.94
CA THR A 225 4.62 -18.14 -13.72
C THR A 225 4.65 -16.75 -13.05
N LEU A 226 3.58 -15.97 -13.18
CA LEU A 226 3.47 -14.65 -12.56
C LEU A 226 3.01 -14.79 -11.11
N GLN A 227 3.87 -14.43 -10.16
CA GLN A 227 3.66 -14.57 -8.72
C GLN A 227 3.65 -13.19 -8.03
N ILE A 228 3.41 -13.16 -6.71
CA ILE A 228 3.67 -11.96 -5.90
C ILE A 228 5.16 -11.99 -5.57
N ASP A 229 5.89 -10.96 -6.01
CA ASP A 229 7.35 -10.90 -5.87
C ASP A 229 7.77 -10.13 -4.62
N GLY A 230 6.94 -9.19 -4.14
CA GLY A 230 7.27 -8.44 -2.94
C GLY A 230 6.49 -7.15 -2.76
N VAL A 231 7.15 -6.17 -2.16
CA VAL A 231 6.55 -4.89 -1.78
C VAL A 231 7.00 -3.80 -2.73
N PHE A 232 6.03 -3.14 -3.34
CA PHE A 232 6.23 -1.91 -4.08
C PHE A 232 6.09 -0.73 -3.11
N PHE A 233 7.20 -0.35 -2.47
CA PHE A 233 7.24 0.87 -1.67
C PHE A 233 7.20 2.06 -2.63
N SER A 234 6.11 2.81 -2.61
CA SER A 234 5.91 3.96 -3.49
C SER A 234 5.08 4.97 -2.75
N THR A 235 5.67 6.11 -2.43
CA THR A 235 4.95 7.16 -1.75
C THR A 235 5.36 8.54 -2.25
N PHE A 236 4.35 9.31 -2.67
CA PHE A 236 4.46 10.67 -3.18
C PHE A 236 3.07 11.25 -3.35
N PHE A 237 2.98 12.58 -3.37
CA PHE A 237 1.80 13.27 -3.86
C PHE A 237 1.69 13.02 -5.37
N GLY A 238 0.92 12.03 -5.80
CA GLY A 238 0.50 11.94 -7.21
C GLY A 238 -0.47 13.08 -7.49
N GLY A 239 -0.78 13.52 -8.71
CA GLY A 239 -0.76 12.82 -9.99
C GLY A 239 -0.12 13.64 -11.10
N GLY A 240 -0.83 13.82 -12.22
CA GLY A 240 -0.25 14.24 -13.50
C GLY A 240 -0.05 15.73 -13.71
N ASP A 241 -0.40 16.57 -12.73
CA ASP A 241 -0.35 18.03 -12.88
C ASP A 241 -0.06 18.75 -11.54
N PRO A 242 0.31 20.04 -11.55
CA PRO A 242 0.71 20.78 -10.34
C PRO A 242 -0.38 20.94 -9.27
N SER A 243 -1.67 20.77 -9.59
CA SER A 243 -2.76 20.90 -8.61
C SER A 243 -2.82 19.78 -7.57
N TRP A 244 -1.90 18.82 -7.66
CA TRP A 244 -1.71 17.76 -6.69
C TRP A 244 -0.58 18.02 -5.70
N ALA A 245 0.22 19.07 -5.93
CA ALA A 245 1.36 19.38 -5.10
C ALA A 245 0.96 19.70 -3.66
N THR A 246 1.76 19.22 -2.69
CA THR A 246 1.59 19.64 -1.29
C THR A 246 1.90 21.14 -1.16
N PRO A 247 1.07 21.94 -0.46
CA PRO A 247 1.33 23.37 -0.29
C PRO A 247 2.40 23.67 0.78
N GLN A 248 2.83 22.65 1.53
CA GLN A 248 3.72 22.78 2.68
C GLN A 248 4.67 21.60 2.76
N ASP A 249 5.81 21.80 3.42
CA ASP A 249 6.66 20.72 3.90
C ASP A 249 5.85 19.81 4.83
N THR A 250 5.90 18.51 4.55
CA THR A 250 5.16 17.53 5.33
C THR A 250 5.87 16.18 5.31
N TYR A 251 5.37 15.27 6.14
CA TYR A 251 5.98 13.96 6.34
C TYR A 251 4.92 12.87 6.45
N ILE A 252 5.35 11.65 6.10
CA ILE A 252 4.66 10.41 6.44
C ILE A 252 5.68 9.54 7.15
N ASP A 253 5.31 9.06 8.34
CA ASP A 253 6.11 8.14 9.12
C ASP A 253 5.60 6.70 8.87
N PHE A 254 6.52 5.78 8.65
CA PHE A 254 6.26 4.35 8.52
C PHE A 254 7.01 3.56 9.59
N ALA A 255 6.44 2.44 10.03
CA ALA A 255 7.08 1.57 11.00
C ALA A 255 6.68 0.10 10.85
N ASN A 256 7.56 -0.78 11.34
CA ASN A 256 7.28 -2.20 11.60
C ASN A 256 6.61 -2.92 10.41
N PHE A 257 7.35 -2.99 9.30
CA PHE A 257 6.91 -3.71 8.11
C PHE A 257 7.01 -5.22 8.33
N SER A 258 6.04 -5.96 7.83
CA SER A 258 6.12 -7.43 7.76
C SER A 258 5.37 -7.96 6.55
N VAL A 259 5.91 -9.00 5.94
CA VAL A 259 5.24 -9.83 4.95
C VAL A 259 5.07 -11.25 5.49
N THR A 260 3.88 -11.81 5.38
CA THR A 260 3.53 -13.14 5.89
C THR A 260 2.85 -13.94 4.78
N ALA A 261 3.16 -15.24 4.70
CA ALA A 261 2.34 -16.15 3.91
C ALA A 261 0.92 -16.13 4.49
N ALA A 262 -0.07 -15.97 3.63
CA ALA A 262 -1.46 -16.05 4.03
C ALA A 262 -2.00 -17.46 3.74
N HIS A 263 -2.59 -18.09 4.76
CA HIS A 263 -3.13 -19.45 4.72
C HIS A 263 -4.58 -19.47 4.21
#